data_AF-A0AB74BV20-F1
#
_entry.id   AF-A0AB74BV20-F1
#
_cell.length_a   1.000
_cell.length_b   1.000
_cell.length_c   1.000
_cell.angle_alpha   90.00
_cell.angle_beta   90.00
_cell.angle_gamma   90.00
#
_symmetry.space_group_name_H-M   'P 1'
#
loop_
_entity.id
_entity.type
_entity.pdbx_description
1 polymer ?
#
loop_
_entity_poly.entity_id
_entity_poly.type
_entity_poly.pdbx_seq_one_letter_code
_entity_poly.pdbx_strand_id
1 'polypeptide(L)'
;MYPSLAGWPLLLLLPGCLIDVATARLCRGSFNVTRLEDVESLFQGCTHVRGDITITDTYSGALILPNLKTIDGKLDVQYITSRPGMGNSTPTQITSLELPDTQSIKNVAIANITTLKTISMPRLESVSHFAIYQHGITTDTLDLRSLREASYFYLAGGFSSVNVDSLRNVSRFLDIYGPAVGAEREDTGKPLQLTFPSLVYAYRLLVEGRISKISMPKLEFLGWDHRDGGYSDDVMIRTKETPGSFSFPSLKNLTGTFSVYGPIKSLDVSSLQSSTVYMRLGTTSPLNLTLPLRKLTSITLYGTLESVKFPFLKDFNSIGIHSTLPVGCKSFTTQMEEISQSLEYKTDYQCSEPGSTPSLLGLIALCIIPVIAIAAAGYYCTRKKHEDTEYEEEKAVERPLSPIKEGANEKVVGQG
;
A
#
# COMPACT_ATOMS: atom_id res chain seq x y z
N MET A 1 -15.98 95.15 -38.13
CA MET A 1 -17.17 94.62 -37.42
C MET A 1 -16.81 93.24 -36.87
N TYR A 2 -17.14 92.96 -35.61
CA TYR A 2 -17.26 91.59 -35.05
C TYR A 2 -18.67 91.05 -35.40
N PRO A 3 -19.05 89.77 -35.12
CA PRO A 3 -18.38 88.71 -34.33
C PRO A 3 -18.18 87.41 -35.17
N SER A 4 -17.94 86.19 -34.67
CA SER A 4 -17.80 85.66 -33.30
C SER A 4 -16.76 84.52 -33.22
N LEU A 5 -16.43 84.07 -32.00
CA LEU A 5 -15.61 82.89 -31.75
C LEU A 5 -16.42 81.59 -31.83
N ALA A 6 -15.79 80.47 -32.21
CA ALA A 6 -16.21 79.11 -31.90
C ALA A 6 -15.00 78.16 -31.89
N GLY A 7 -14.54 77.75 -30.71
CA GLY A 7 -13.41 76.82 -30.58
C GLY A 7 -13.85 75.36 -30.71
N TRP A 8 -13.03 74.53 -31.36
CA TRP A 8 -13.23 73.08 -31.46
C TRP A 8 -12.21 72.34 -30.58
N PRO A 9 -12.62 71.57 -29.56
CA PRO A 9 -11.72 70.70 -28.81
C PRO A 9 -11.44 69.39 -29.56
N LEU A 10 -10.24 68.82 -29.37
CA LEU A 10 -9.93 67.46 -29.82
C LEU A 10 -10.85 66.44 -29.13
N LEU A 11 -11.36 65.48 -29.90
CA LEU A 11 -12.12 64.34 -29.39
C LEU A 11 -11.34 63.04 -29.68
N LEU A 12 -10.47 62.66 -28.74
CA LEU A 12 -9.68 61.43 -28.81
C LEU A 12 -10.56 60.22 -28.51
N LEU A 13 -11.05 59.56 -29.57
CA LEU A 13 -11.71 58.26 -29.47
C LEU A 13 -10.66 57.15 -29.28
N LEU A 14 -10.34 56.86 -28.01
CA LEU A 14 -9.69 55.59 -27.65
C LEU A 14 -10.72 54.45 -27.81
N PRO A 15 -10.41 53.38 -28.56
CA PRO A 15 -11.26 52.20 -28.61
C PRO A 15 -11.30 51.54 -27.22
N GLY A 16 -12.47 51.55 -26.60
CA GLY A 16 -12.69 50.86 -25.33
C GLY A 16 -12.63 49.36 -25.53
N CYS A 17 -11.47 48.75 -25.29
CA CYS A 17 -11.39 47.30 -25.09
C CYS A 17 -12.23 46.93 -23.88
N LEU A 18 -13.46 46.46 -24.13
CA LEU A 18 -14.24 45.69 -23.18
C LEU A 18 -13.52 44.36 -22.96
N ILE A 19 -12.50 44.40 -22.09
CA ILE A 19 -11.96 43.19 -21.49
C ILE A 19 -13.10 42.62 -20.67
N ASP A 20 -13.66 41.49 -21.12
CA ASP A 20 -14.69 40.77 -20.39
C ASP A 20 -14.03 40.09 -19.18
N VAL A 21 -13.76 40.91 -18.16
CA VAL A 21 -13.23 40.48 -16.88
C VAL A 21 -14.32 39.67 -16.22
N ALA A 22 -14.31 38.36 -16.47
CA ALA A 22 -15.23 37.39 -15.91
C ALA A 22 -15.13 37.37 -14.38
N THR A 23 -15.83 38.31 -13.73
CA THR A 23 -15.83 38.52 -12.29
C THR A 23 -16.32 37.23 -11.64
N ALA A 24 -15.46 36.60 -10.83
CA ALA A 24 -15.75 35.30 -10.26
C ALA A 24 -16.98 35.37 -9.34
N ARG A 25 -18.15 34.95 -9.85
CA ARG A 25 -19.41 35.03 -9.12
C ARG A 25 -19.41 33.97 -8.03
N LEU A 26 -19.17 34.44 -6.81
CA LEU A 26 -19.10 33.64 -5.59
C LEU A 26 -20.50 33.35 -5.06
N CYS A 27 -20.85 32.08 -5.04
CA CYS A 27 -22.09 31.54 -4.48
C CYS A 27 -21.75 30.85 -3.14
N ARG A 28 -22.55 31.11 -2.09
CA ARG A 28 -22.26 30.72 -0.70
C ARG A 28 -23.40 29.94 -0.09
N GLY A 29 -23.08 28.90 0.68
CA GLY A 29 -24.04 28.01 1.32
C GLY A 29 -23.76 26.55 1.00
N SER A 30 -24.55 25.64 1.57
CA SER A 30 -24.54 24.23 1.18
C SER A 30 -25.70 23.97 0.22
N PHE A 31 -25.42 23.27 -0.87
CA PHE A 31 -26.31 23.08 -2.01
C PHE A 31 -26.72 21.61 -2.12
N ASN A 32 -28.01 21.32 -2.08
CA ASN A 32 -28.54 19.97 -2.27
C ASN A 32 -29.11 19.86 -3.69
N VAL A 33 -28.54 18.98 -4.51
CA VAL A 33 -28.98 18.75 -5.89
C VAL A 33 -29.80 17.47 -5.93
N THR A 34 -31.11 17.61 -6.14
CA THR A 34 -32.12 16.53 -6.12
C THR A 34 -32.55 16.08 -7.50
N ARG A 35 -32.37 16.96 -8.49
CA ARG A 35 -32.80 16.83 -9.90
C ARG A 35 -31.99 17.75 -10.81
N LEU A 36 -32.14 17.60 -12.12
CA LEU A 36 -31.46 18.45 -13.12
C LEU A 36 -31.82 19.94 -13.00
N GLU A 37 -33.08 20.26 -12.69
CA GLU A 37 -33.60 21.63 -12.51
C GLU A 37 -32.86 22.42 -11.40
N ASP A 38 -32.31 21.71 -10.41
CA ASP A 38 -31.55 22.31 -9.31
C ASP A 38 -30.17 22.80 -9.78
N VAL A 39 -29.58 22.21 -10.83
CA VAL A 39 -28.28 22.62 -11.35
C VAL A 39 -28.34 24.04 -11.91
N GLU A 40 -29.33 24.32 -12.76
CA GLU A 40 -29.47 25.64 -13.38
C GLU A 40 -29.87 26.70 -12.35
N SER A 41 -30.78 26.37 -11.43
CA SER A 41 -31.33 27.31 -10.45
C SER A 41 -30.39 27.62 -9.29
N LEU A 42 -29.63 26.64 -8.78
CA LEU A 42 -28.67 26.85 -7.68
C LEU A 42 -27.35 27.46 -8.15
N PHE A 43 -26.91 27.17 -9.38
CA PHE A 43 -25.59 27.57 -9.87
C PHE A 43 -25.64 28.63 -10.99
N GLN A 44 -26.75 29.34 -11.18
CA GLN A 44 -26.93 30.27 -12.31
C GLN A 44 -25.86 31.38 -12.37
N GLY A 45 -24.93 31.23 -13.32
CA GLY A 45 -23.79 32.13 -13.49
C GLY A 45 -22.75 32.07 -12.36
N CYS A 46 -22.86 31.14 -11.41
CA CYS A 46 -21.84 30.88 -10.40
C CYS A 46 -20.57 30.37 -11.09
N THR A 47 -19.40 30.86 -10.66
CA THR A 47 -18.10 30.30 -11.08
C THR A 47 -17.27 29.82 -9.91
N HIS A 48 -17.67 30.17 -8.68
CA HIS A 48 -16.96 29.84 -7.45
C HIS A 48 -17.98 29.51 -6.36
N VAL A 49 -17.86 28.33 -5.75
CA VAL A 49 -18.75 27.87 -4.67
C VAL A 49 -17.98 27.85 -3.36
N ARG A 50 -18.50 28.53 -2.34
CA ARG A 50 -18.02 28.44 -0.95
C ARG A 50 -19.05 27.77 -0.07
N GLY A 51 -18.82 26.48 0.12
CA GLY A 51 -19.66 25.54 0.85
C GLY A 51 -19.74 24.22 0.08
N ASP A 52 -20.57 23.31 0.58
CA ASP A 52 -20.62 21.93 0.10
C ASP A 52 -21.71 21.74 -0.96
N ILE A 53 -21.52 20.80 -1.88
CA ILE A 53 -22.51 20.37 -2.87
C ILE A 53 -22.81 18.89 -2.60
N THR A 54 -24.03 18.58 -2.18
CA THR A 54 -24.49 17.21 -1.91
C THR A 54 -25.48 16.81 -3.01
N ILE A 55 -25.22 15.68 -3.67
CA ILE A 55 -26.15 15.09 -4.64
C ILE A 55 -26.95 14.00 -3.91
N THR A 56 -28.27 14.10 -3.93
CA THR A 56 -29.14 13.21 -3.15
C THR A 56 -29.40 11.87 -3.85
N ASP A 57 -29.93 10.94 -3.08
CA ASP A 57 -30.45 9.64 -3.53
C ASP A 57 -31.55 9.76 -4.61
N THR A 58 -32.33 10.85 -4.60
CA THR A 58 -33.37 11.12 -5.61
C THR A 58 -32.84 11.49 -7.00
N TYR A 59 -31.56 11.87 -7.13
CA TYR A 59 -31.01 12.26 -8.44
C TYR A 59 -30.88 11.05 -9.37
N SER A 60 -31.17 11.23 -10.66
CA SER A 60 -31.00 10.20 -11.69
C SER A 60 -30.55 10.78 -13.03
N GLY A 61 -29.84 9.97 -13.82
CA GLY A 61 -29.31 10.37 -15.13
C GLY A 61 -27.93 11.02 -15.08
N ALA A 62 -27.60 11.84 -16.09
CA ALA A 62 -26.32 12.55 -16.15
C ALA A 62 -26.33 13.78 -15.24
N LEU A 63 -25.24 14.00 -14.50
CA LEU A 63 -25.00 15.19 -13.69
C LEU A 63 -23.83 15.97 -14.27
N ILE A 64 -24.13 17.13 -14.86
CA ILE A 64 -23.14 18.07 -15.39
C ILE A 64 -23.22 19.34 -14.56
N LEU A 65 -22.10 19.82 -13.99
CA LEU A 65 -22.01 21.09 -13.28
C LEU A 65 -21.09 22.05 -14.07
N PRO A 66 -21.63 22.76 -15.09
CA PRO A 66 -20.84 23.63 -15.97
C PRO A 66 -20.45 24.95 -15.28
N ASN A 67 -19.46 25.67 -15.83
CA ASN A 67 -18.98 27.00 -15.41
C ASN A 67 -18.35 27.11 -14.01
N LEU A 68 -18.58 26.14 -13.11
CA LEU A 68 -17.91 26.10 -11.80
C LEU A 68 -16.39 25.91 -12.01
N LYS A 69 -15.57 26.86 -11.55
CA LYS A 69 -14.10 26.80 -11.62
C LYS A 69 -13.48 26.36 -10.30
N THR A 70 -14.09 26.71 -9.17
CA THR A 70 -13.50 26.47 -7.83
C THR A 70 -14.57 26.17 -6.78
N ILE A 71 -14.43 25.04 -6.09
CA ILE A 71 -15.32 24.58 -5.01
C ILE A 71 -14.52 24.48 -3.70
N ASP A 72 -14.72 25.42 -2.76
CA ASP A 72 -14.01 25.46 -1.46
C ASP A 72 -14.47 24.36 -0.47
N GLY A 73 -15.54 23.64 -0.78
CA GLY A 73 -16.15 22.61 0.07
C GLY A 73 -16.03 21.18 -0.47
N LYS A 74 -16.89 20.31 0.04
CA LYS A 74 -17.06 18.93 -0.39
C LYS A 74 -18.08 18.85 -1.53
N LEU A 75 -17.72 18.19 -2.63
CA LEU A 75 -18.66 17.55 -3.53
C LEU A 75 -18.92 16.13 -3.01
N ASP A 76 -20.15 15.85 -2.61
CA ASP A 76 -20.56 14.56 -2.05
C ASP A 76 -21.63 13.91 -2.92
N VAL A 77 -21.29 12.78 -3.52
CA VAL A 77 -22.17 12.08 -4.47
C VAL A 77 -22.53 10.74 -3.86
N GLN A 78 -23.75 10.65 -3.34
CA GLN A 78 -24.22 9.63 -2.39
C GLN A 78 -23.48 9.66 -1.04
N TYR A 79 -24.05 10.41 -0.10
CA TYR A 79 -23.52 10.62 1.26
C TYR A 79 -23.26 9.29 2.00
N ILE A 80 -21.99 9.02 2.34
CA ILE A 80 -21.63 7.89 3.20
C ILE A 80 -21.96 8.26 4.66
N THR A 81 -23.16 7.88 5.14
CA THR A 81 -23.36 7.68 6.58
C THR A 81 -22.35 6.63 7.05
N SER A 82 -21.52 6.97 8.05
CA SER A 82 -20.23 6.33 8.28
C SER A 82 -20.30 4.90 8.86
N ARG A 83 -20.68 3.93 8.02
CA ARG A 83 -20.37 2.48 8.08
C ARG A 83 -20.94 1.77 6.84
N PRO A 84 -20.16 0.93 6.14
CA PRO A 84 -20.74 -0.05 5.22
C PRO A 84 -21.81 -0.89 5.93
N GLY A 85 -22.97 -1.08 5.29
CA GLY A 85 -24.06 -1.90 5.83
C GLY A 85 -24.92 -1.28 6.95
N MET A 86 -24.81 0.03 7.24
CA MET A 86 -25.58 0.68 8.32
C MET A 86 -26.35 1.94 7.87
N GLY A 87 -26.81 1.97 6.61
CA GLY A 87 -27.68 3.02 6.08
C GLY A 87 -28.67 2.46 5.06
N ASN A 88 -29.95 2.75 5.24
CA ASN A 88 -31.02 2.37 4.31
C ASN A 88 -31.17 3.37 3.15
N SER A 89 -30.11 4.09 2.78
CA SER A 89 -30.13 5.03 1.66
C SER A 89 -30.23 4.25 0.35
N THR A 90 -31.27 4.52 -0.43
CA THR A 90 -31.34 4.06 -1.83
C THR A 90 -30.16 4.65 -2.61
N PRO A 91 -29.39 3.85 -3.36
CA PRO A 91 -28.32 4.41 -4.18
C PRO A 91 -28.85 5.44 -5.18
N THR A 92 -28.13 6.54 -5.33
CA THR A 92 -28.44 7.55 -6.36
C THR A 92 -28.27 6.93 -7.75
N GLN A 93 -29.03 7.39 -8.75
CA GLN A 93 -29.06 6.74 -10.07
C GLN A 93 -28.32 7.55 -11.13
N ILE A 94 -27.16 8.08 -10.74
CA ILE A 94 -26.29 8.92 -11.57
C ILE A 94 -25.50 8.06 -12.56
N THR A 95 -25.57 8.40 -13.84
CA THR A 95 -24.88 7.68 -14.93
C THR A 95 -23.55 8.33 -15.32
N SER A 96 -23.43 9.65 -15.22
CA SER A 96 -22.17 10.40 -15.34
C SER A 96 -22.10 11.55 -14.34
N LEU A 97 -20.87 11.88 -13.91
CA LEU A 97 -20.54 13.04 -13.10
C LEU A 97 -19.49 13.88 -13.86
N GLU A 98 -19.88 15.08 -14.28
CA GLU A 98 -19.10 15.90 -15.22
C GLU A 98 -18.94 17.32 -14.68
N LEU A 99 -17.69 17.71 -14.43
CA LEU A 99 -17.30 19.04 -13.98
C LEU A 99 -16.28 19.62 -14.99
N PRO A 100 -16.74 20.04 -16.19
CA PRO A 100 -15.87 20.32 -17.32
C PRO A 100 -14.91 21.49 -17.08
N ASP A 101 -15.34 22.51 -16.33
CA ASP A 101 -14.60 23.76 -16.10
C ASP A 101 -13.83 23.82 -14.76
N THR A 102 -14.04 22.86 -13.87
CA THR A 102 -13.53 22.96 -12.50
C THR A 102 -12.03 22.74 -12.46
N GLN A 103 -11.29 23.72 -11.94
CA GLN A 103 -9.84 23.72 -11.79
C GLN A 103 -9.39 23.35 -10.38
N SER A 104 -10.22 23.58 -9.35
CA SER A 104 -9.90 23.17 -7.98
C SER A 104 -11.15 22.79 -7.17
N ILE A 105 -11.06 21.70 -6.41
CA ILE A 105 -12.07 21.24 -5.47
C ILE A 105 -11.38 20.90 -4.16
N LYS A 106 -11.93 21.29 -3.00
CA LYS A 106 -11.35 20.86 -1.73
C LYS A 106 -11.51 19.35 -1.52
N ASN A 107 -12.75 18.85 -1.47
CA ASN A 107 -13.01 17.41 -1.33
C ASN A 107 -13.98 16.89 -2.40
N VAL A 108 -13.74 15.68 -2.92
CA VAL A 108 -14.67 14.89 -3.74
C VAL A 108 -14.85 13.53 -3.07
N ALA A 109 -16.08 13.13 -2.81
CA ALA A 109 -16.45 11.80 -2.33
C ALA A 109 -17.57 11.23 -3.21
N ILE A 110 -17.40 10.00 -3.68
CA ILE A 110 -18.34 9.28 -4.56
C ILE A 110 -18.43 7.84 -4.07
N ALA A 111 -19.62 7.29 -3.82
CA ALA A 111 -19.73 5.96 -3.20
C ALA A 111 -20.95 5.12 -3.60
N ASN A 112 -20.73 3.82 -3.84
CA ASN A 112 -21.77 2.79 -4.02
C ASN A 112 -22.82 3.10 -5.12
N ILE A 113 -22.42 3.78 -6.19
CA ILE A 113 -23.27 4.18 -7.32
C ILE A 113 -23.13 3.16 -8.45
N THR A 114 -23.98 2.13 -8.47
CA THR A 114 -23.89 1.01 -9.42
C THR A 114 -24.14 1.39 -10.88
N THR A 115 -24.76 2.54 -11.14
CA THR A 115 -25.08 3.06 -12.48
C THR A 115 -24.04 4.02 -13.04
N LEU A 116 -23.02 4.41 -12.24
CA LEU A 116 -22.04 5.43 -12.62
C LEU A 116 -20.96 4.91 -13.57
N LYS A 117 -21.02 5.34 -14.82
CA LYS A 117 -20.09 4.96 -15.89
C LYS A 117 -18.96 5.95 -16.10
N THR A 118 -19.20 7.24 -15.91
CA THR A 118 -18.21 8.28 -16.24
C THR A 118 -18.05 9.28 -15.10
N ILE A 119 -16.79 9.54 -14.73
CA ILE A 119 -16.40 10.64 -13.86
C ILE A 119 -15.39 11.49 -14.64
N SER A 120 -15.75 12.74 -14.94
CA SER A 120 -14.95 13.62 -15.80
C SER A 120 -14.75 14.97 -15.14
N MET A 121 -13.51 15.29 -14.77
CA MET A 121 -13.10 16.61 -14.28
C MET A 121 -11.82 17.02 -15.04
N PRO A 122 -11.90 17.17 -16.38
CA PRO A 122 -10.74 17.13 -17.27
C PRO A 122 -9.84 18.37 -17.11
N ARG A 123 -10.34 19.44 -16.49
CA ARG A 123 -9.63 20.68 -16.17
C ARG A 123 -9.22 20.81 -14.70
N LEU A 124 -9.50 19.81 -13.86
CA LEU A 124 -9.11 19.82 -12.44
C LEU A 124 -7.60 19.82 -12.33
N GLU A 125 -7.00 20.81 -11.65
CA GLU A 125 -5.56 20.94 -11.47
C GLU A 125 -5.12 20.55 -10.05
N SER A 126 -5.95 20.81 -9.03
CA SER A 126 -5.66 20.50 -7.62
C SER A 126 -6.87 19.98 -6.85
N VAL A 127 -6.63 19.03 -5.93
CA VAL A 127 -7.64 18.51 -5.00
C VAL A 127 -7.04 18.22 -3.63
N SER A 128 -7.74 18.53 -2.52
CA SER A 128 -7.24 18.13 -1.19
C SER A 128 -7.54 16.66 -0.91
N HIS A 129 -8.78 16.23 -1.11
CA HIS A 129 -9.19 14.84 -0.95
C HIS A 129 -10.04 14.40 -2.15
N PHE A 130 -9.56 13.44 -2.93
CA PHE A 130 -10.34 12.77 -3.97
C PHE A 130 -10.56 11.31 -3.57
N ALA A 131 -11.81 10.87 -3.43
CA ALA A 131 -12.13 9.51 -3.00
C ALA A 131 -13.32 8.92 -3.76
N ILE A 132 -13.08 7.76 -4.39
CA ILE A 132 -14.12 6.92 -5.01
C ILE A 132 -14.19 5.59 -4.25
N TYR A 133 -15.37 5.25 -3.72
CA TYR A 133 -15.67 4.03 -2.98
C TYR A 133 -16.64 3.15 -3.80
N GLN A 134 -16.14 2.50 -4.84
CA GLN A 134 -16.92 1.65 -5.77
C GLN A 134 -16.50 0.17 -5.66
N HIS A 135 -16.37 -0.35 -4.44
CA HIS A 135 -15.97 -1.75 -4.19
C HIS A 135 -16.92 -2.75 -4.87
N GLY A 136 -16.39 -3.65 -5.69
CA GLY A 136 -17.19 -4.62 -6.46
C GLY A 136 -18.09 -4.00 -7.54
N ILE A 137 -17.90 -2.71 -7.85
CA ILE A 137 -18.64 -1.95 -8.87
C ILE A 137 -17.67 -1.58 -10.00
N THR A 138 -18.17 -1.50 -11.23
CA THR A 138 -17.40 -1.09 -12.40
C THR A 138 -17.84 0.29 -12.89
N THR A 139 -16.87 1.17 -13.13
CA THR A 139 -17.04 2.48 -13.76
C THR A 139 -16.20 2.50 -15.02
N ASP A 140 -16.77 2.89 -16.17
CA ASP A 140 -16.09 2.79 -17.46
C ASP A 140 -14.90 3.77 -17.58
N THR A 141 -15.03 5.02 -17.13
CA THR A 141 -14.00 6.04 -17.31
C THR A 141 -13.89 7.00 -16.13
N LEU A 142 -12.66 7.20 -15.66
CA LEU A 142 -12.25 8.32 -14.81
C LEU A 142 -11.29 9.22 -15.61
N ASP A 143 -11.65 10.49 -15.80
CA ASP A 143 -10.83 11.48 -16.50
C ASP A 143 -10.50 12.67 -15.60
N LEU A 144 -9.26 12.70 -15.12
CA LEU A 144 -8.66 13.78 -14.33
C LEU A 144 -7.37 14.26 -15.02
N ARG A 145 -7.34 14.30 -16.36
CA ARG A 145 -6.12 14.49 -17.17
C ARG A 145 -5.25 15.70 -16.82
N SER A 146 -5.83 16.76 -16.26
CA SER A 146 -5.10 17.98 -15.85
C SER A 146 -4.63 17.96 -14.40
N LEU A 147 -5.01 16.97 -13.58
CA LEU A 147 -4.76 16.95 -12.15
C LEU A 147 -3.26 16.85 -11.89
N ARG A 148 -2.68 17.79 -11.15
CA ARG A 148 -1.25 17.85 -10.84
C ARG A 148 -0.96 17.49 -9.38
N GLU A 149 -1.87 17.87 -8.48
CA GLU A 149 -1.64 17.80 -7.04
C GLU A 149 -2.88 17.23 -6.33
N ALA A 150 -2.65 16.17 -5.56
CA ALA A 150 -3.60 15.65 -4.59
C ALA A 150 -2.95 15.62 -3.18
N SER A 151 -3.72 15.75 -2.10
CA SER A 151 -3.22 15.31 -0.79
C SER A 151 -3.61 13.85 -0.56
N TYR A 152 -4.90 13.55 -0.61
CA TYR A 152 -5.43 12.19 -0.58
C TYR A 152 -6.02 11.84 -1.94
N PHE A 153 -5.60 10.72 -2.51
CA PHE A 153 -6.13 10.14 -3.74
C PHE A 153 -6.49 8.68 -3.48
N TYR A 154 -7.78 8.42 -3.32
CA TYR A 154 -8.34 7.11 -3.01
C TYR A 154 -9.21 6.62 -4.17
N LEU A 155 -8.88 5.44 -4.70
CA LEU A 155 -9.53 4.85 -5.88
C LEU A 155 -9.89 3.39 -5.62
N ALA A 156 -11.12 3.12 -5.18
CA ALA A 156 -11.65 1.77 -5.06
C ALA A 156 -12.67 1.46 -6.17
N GLY A 157 -12.49 0.34 -6.87
CA GLY A 157 -13.41 -0.21 -7.86
C GLY A 157 -12.74 -0.76 -9.12
N GLY A 158 -13.55 -1.31 -10.03
CA GLY A 158 -13.10 -1.71 -11.36
C GLY A 158 -13.21 -0.54 -12.34
N PHE A 159 -12.12 -0.22 -13.04
CA PHE A 159 -12.09 0.85 -14.04
C PHE A 159 -11.64 0.32 -15.41
N SER A 160 -12.39 0.63 -16.47
CA SER A 160 -11.98 0.31 -17.84
C SER A 160 -10.94 1.30 -18.39
N SER A 161 -10.98 2.56 -17.95
CA SER A 161 -10.00 3.61 -18.25
C SER A 161 -9.84 4.58 -17.08
N VAL A 162 -8.60 4.97 -16.79
CA VAL A 162 -8.25 6.02 -15.82
C VAL A 162 -7.20 6.94 -16.44
N ASN A 163 -7.53 8.21 -16.66
CA ASN A 163 -6.56 9.25 -17.00
C ASN A 163 -6.23 10.12 -15.79
N VAL A 164 -4.96 10.08 -15.40
CA VAL A 164 -4.33 10.88 -14.34
C VAL A 164 -2.95 11.37 -14.81
N ASP A 165 -2.80 11.62 -16.12
CA ASP A 165 -1.50 11.76 -16.79
C ASP A 165 -0.64 12.93 -16.28
N SER A 166 -1.28 13.97 -15.75
CA SER A 166 -0.61 15.15 -15.18
C SER A 166 -0.20 15.01 -13.71
N LEU A 167 -0.63 13.96 -12.99
CA LEU A 167 -0.50 13.89 -11.53
C LEU A 167 0.97 13.78 -11.14
N ARG A 168 1.49 14.78 -10.42
CA ARG A 168 2.91 14.95 -10.05
C ARG A 168 3.19 14.66 -8.58
N ASN A 169 2.24 14.99 -7.71
CA ASN A 169 2.41 14.95 -6.26
C ASN A 169 1.14 14.38 -5.59
N VAL A 170 1.32 13.35 -4.77
CA VAL A 170 0.33 12.92 -3.78
C VAL A 170 0.91 13.10 -2.37
N SER A 171 0.52 14.17 -1.68
CA SER A 171 1.21 14.63 -0.47
C SER A 171 0.89 13.83 0.80
N ARG A 172 -0.13 12.95 0.78
CA ARG A 172 -0.50 12.02 1.86
C ARG A 172 -0.67 10.59 1.33
N PHE A 173 -1.85 10.20 0.86
CA PHE A 173 -2.16 8.80 0.57
C PHE A 173 -2.53 8.61 -0.90
N LEU A 174 -1.79 7.74 -1.61
CA LEU A 174 -2.21 7.17 -2.90
C LEU A 174 -2.67 5.72 -2.65
N ASP A 175 -3.97 5.57 -2.42
CA ASP A 175 -4.60 4.32 -2.02
C ASP A 175 -5.48 3.79 -3.16
N ILE A 176 -5.14 2.60 -3.69
CA ILE A 176 -5.72 2.00 -4.88
C ILE A 176 -6.26 0.60 -4.53
N TYR A 177 -7.56 0.39 -4.73
CA TYR A 177 -8.23 -0.87 -4.48
C TYR A 177 -8.92 -1.35 -5.75
N GLY A 178 -8.27 -2.27 -6.47
CA GLY A 178 -8.84 -2.88 -7.66
C GLY A 178 -9.94 -3.90 -7.35
N PRO A 179 -10.42 -4.61 -8.39
CA PRO A 179 -11.40 -5.68 -8.24
C PRO A 179 -11.03 -6.74 -7.18
N ALA A 180 -12.05 -7.34 -6.55
CA ALA A 180 -11.96 -8.30 -5.45
C ALA A 180 -11.26 -7.79 -4.16
N VAL A 181 -11.48 -6.51 -3.83
CA VAL A 181 -11.30 -5.99 -2.46
C VAL A 181 -12.66 -5.53 -1.92
N GLY A 182 -13.09 -6.11 -0.80
CA GLY A 182 -14.37 -5.78 -0.15
C GLY A 182 -15.61 -6.34 -0.84
N ALA A 183 -15.47 -7.07 -1.95
CA ALA A 183 -16.59 -7.69 -2.64
C ALA A 183 -17.02 -9.01 -1.96
N GLU A 184 -18.29 -9.11 -1.55
CA GLU A 184 -18.94 -10.35 -1.11
C GLU A 184 -19.35 -11.27 -2.28
N ARG A 185 -19.10 -10.84 -3.52
CA ARG A 185 -19.45 -11.52 -4.77
C ARG A 185 -18.21 -11.79 -5.60
N GLU A 186 -18.31 -12.73 -6.54
CA GLU A 186 -17.30 -12.93 -7.58
C GLU A 186 -17.15 -11.67 -8.44
N ASP A 187 -16.15 -10.86 -8.12
CA ASP A 187 -15.84 -9.64 -8.85
C ASP A 187 -15.15 -9.98 -10.18
N THR A 188 -15.97 -10.12 -11.21
CA THR A 188 -15.59 -10.45 -12.59
C THR A 188 -14.89 -9.31 -13.34
N GLY A 189 -14.60 -8.18 -12.68
CA GLY A 189 -13.88 -7.05 -13.28
C GLY A 189 -12.54 -7.43 -13.93
N LYS A 190 -12.11 -6.68 -14.94
CA LYS A 190 -10.79 -6.92 -15.55
C LYS A 190 -9.67 -6.52 -14.57
N PRO A 191 -8.55 -7.26 -14.47
CA PRO A 191 -7.44 -6.90 -13.59
C PRO A 191 -6.91 -5.48 -13.89
N LEU A 192 -6.97 -4.60 -12.90
CA LEU A 192 -6.74 -3.17 -13.05
C LEU A 192 -5.32 -2.86 -13.56
N GLN A 193 -5.23 -1.87 -14.43
CA GLN A 193 -3.99 -1.34 -14.97
C GLN A 193 -3.96 0.18 -14.79
N LEU A 194 -2.96 0.68 -14.06
CA LEU A 194 -2.75 2.12 -13.89
C LEU A 194 -1.35 2.52 -14.35
N THR A 195 -1.24 3.75 -14.83
CA THR A 195 0.04 4.37 -15.14
C THR A 195 -0.03 5.83 -14.72
N PHE A 196 0.97 6.30 -13.98
CA PHE A 196 1.07 7.68 -13.49
C PHE A 196 2.32 8.32 -14.11
N PRO A 197 2.26 8.73 -15.40
CA PRO A 197 3.44 9.08 -16.19
C PRO A 197 4.13 10.39 -15.78
N SER A 198 3.50 11.19 -14.90
CA SER A 198 4.06 12.43 -14.36
C SER A 198 4.36 12.39 -12.86
N LEU A 199 4.04 11.31 -12.15
CA LEU A 199 4.14 11.26 -10.68
C LEU A 199 5.61 11.20 -10.25
N VAL A 200 6.02 12.17 -9.43
CA VAL A 200 7.39 12.32 -8.92
C VAL A 200 7.47 11.99 -7.43
N TYR A 201 6.43 12.34 -6.67
CA TYR A 201 6.34 12.18 -5.22
C TYR A 201 5.01 11.55 -4.82
N ALA A 202 5.07 10.53 -3.95
CA ALA A 202 3.92 10.04 -3.20
C ALA A 202 4.34 9.75 -1.76
N TYR A 203 3.63 10.29 -0.76
CA TYR A 203 3.95 10.04 0.66
C TYR A 203 3.70 8.58 1.05
N ARG A 204 2.61 7.95 0.55
CA ARG A 204 2.27 6.54 0.76
C ARG A 204 1.68 5.95 -0.51
N LEU A 205 1.95 4.67 -0.74
CA LEU A 205 1.36 3.90 -1.84
C LEU A 205 0.79 2.59 -1.32
N LEU A 206 -0.53 2.50 -1.26
CA LEU A 206 -1.26 1.26 -0.99
C LEU A 206 -1.94 0.80 -2.28
N VAL A 207 -1.69 -0.44 -2.69
CA VAL A 207 -2.30 -1.08 -3.86
C VAL A 207 -2.78 -2.46 -3.47
N GLU A 208 -4.08 -2.74 -3.52
CA GLU A 208 -4.61 -4.09 -3.27
C GLU A 208 -5.68 -4.52 -4.30
N GLY A 209 -5.78 -5.82 -4.59
CA GLY A 209 -6.84 -6.40 -5.42
C GLY A 209 -6.30 -7.15 -6.64
N ARG A 210 -7.14 -7.33 -7.67
CA ARG A 210 -6.75 -7.97 -8.93
C ARG A 210 -6.05 -6.92 -9.81
N ILE A 211 -4.73 -6.81 -9.69
CA ILE A 211 -3.91 -5.76 -10.31
C ILE A 211 -2.91 -6.39 -11.27
N SER A 212 -2.96 -6.02 -12.55
CA SER A 212 -2.04 -6.54 -13.57
C SER A 212 -0.89 -5.58 -13.90
N LYS A 213 -1.07 -4.26 -13.72
CA LYS A 213 -0.02 -3.26 -13.96
C LYS A 213 -0.13 -2.04 -13.04
N ILE A 214 0.99 -1.66 -12.40
CA ILE A 214 1.22 -0.30 -11.90
C ILE A 214 2.55 0.20 -12.48
N SER A 215 2.56 1.39 -13.07
CA SER A 215 3.79 2.01 -13.57
C SER A 215 3.84 3.49 -13.22
N MET A 216 4.93 3.93 -12.60
CA MET A 216 5.16 5.31 -12.17
C MET A 216 6.57 5.73 -12.62
N PRO A 217 6.79 5.95 -13.94
CA PRO A 217 8.12 6.00 -14.55
C PRO A 217 9.00 7.17 -14.07
N LYS A 218 8.40 8.21 -13.49
CA LYS A 218 9.11 9.40 -12.97
C LYS A 218 9.12 9.47 -11.43
N LEU A 219 8.61 8.46 -10.73
CA LEU A 219 8.54 8.48 -9.27
C LEU A 219 9.96 8.39 -8.70
N GLU A 220 10.39 9.42 -7.99
CA GLU A 220 11.76 9.48 -7.43
C GLU A 220 11.79 9.20 -5.93
N PHE A 221 10.69 9.50 -5.22
CA PHE A 221 10.60 9.45 -3.77
C PHE A 221 9.27 8.82 -3.32
N LEU A 222 9.33 7.93 -2.34
CA LEU A 222 8.16 7.33 -1.68
C LEU A 222 8.39 7.14 -0.18
N GLY A 223 7.45 7.59 0.66
CA GLY A 223 7.47 7.45 2.12
C GLY A 223 7.47 8.78 2.90
N TRP A 224 7.84 8.75 4.18
CA TRP A 224 8.08 9.94 5.03
C TRP A 224 9.10 9.64 6.16
N ASP A 225 9.80 10.67 6.66
CA ASP A 225 10.71 10.61 7.82
C ASP A 225 9.91 10.72 9.14
N HIS A 226 9.43 9.60 9.68
CA HIS A 226 8.52 9.61 10.82
C HIS A 226 9.18 9.98 12.15
N ARG A 227 8.70 11.06 12.75
CA ARG A 227 8.96 11.45 14.16
C ARG A 227 7.73 11.31 15.05
N ASP A 228 6.55 11.39 14.45
CA ASP A 228 5.26 11.33 15.13
C ASP A 228 4.57 9.98 14.78
N GLY A 229 4.75 8.98 15.65
CA GLY A 229 4.35 7.59 15.36
C GLY A 229 2.85 7.34 15.36
N GLY A 230 2.20 7.43 14.21
CA GLY A 230 0.76 7.16 14.03
C GLY A 230 0.45 6.40 12.75
N TYR A 231 0.02 5.14 12.89
CA TYR A 231 -0.09 4.10 11.85
C TYR A 231 1.26 3.60 11.32
N SER A 232 1.37 2.30 11.04
CA SER A 232 2.51 1.72 10.34
C SER A 232 2.46 2.13 8.86
N ASP A 233 3.61 2.59 8.37
CA ASP A 233 3.85 3.40 7.16
C ASP A 233 3.51 2.70 5.82
N ASP A 234 4.47 2.73 4.89
CA ASP A 234 4.79 1.71 3.88
C ASP A 234 4.24 1.86 2.46
N VAL A 235 5.12 1.44 1.53
CA VAL A 235 4.70 0.93 0.22
C VAL A 235 4.13 -0.45 0.45
N MET A 236 2.84 -0.65 0.13
CA MET A 236 2.20 -1.95 0.31
C MET A 236 1.40 -2.32 -0.93
N ILE A 237 1.91 -3.31 -1.67
CA ILE A 237 1.31 -3.83 -2.90
C ILE A 237 0.88 -5.28 -2.65
N ARG A 238 -0.41 -5.58 -2.83
CA ARG A 238 -1.00 -6.93 -2.70
C ARG A 238 -1.85 -7.26 -3.92
N THR A 239 -1.26 -7.90 -4.93
CA THR A 239 -2.06 -8.39 -6.07
C THR A 239 -2.64 -9.78 -5.79
N LYS A 240 -3.77 -10.09 -6.43
CA LYS A 240 -4.51 -11.35 -6.35
C LYS A 240 -4.70 -11.94 -7.75
N GLU A 241 -4.62 -13.26 -7.86
CA GLU A 241 -4.84 -14.10 -9.06
C GLU A 241 -3.92 -13.85 -10.27
N THR A 242 -3.83 -12.61 -10.75
CA THR A 242 -3.14 -12.26 -12.00
C THR A 242 -1.71 -11.79 -11.73
N PRO A 243 -0.68 -12.38 -12.36
CA PRO A 243 0.71 -11.93 -12.23
C PRO A 243 0.92 -10.45 -12.57
N GLY A 244 1.15 -9.64 -11.53
CA GLY A 244 1.27 -8.19 -11.64
C GLY A 244 2.66 -7.71 -12.05
N SER A 245 2.71 -6.70 -12.92
CA SER A 245 3.94 -5.98 -13.29
C SER A 245 3.99 -4.61 -12.62
N PHE A 246 5.04 -4.37 -11.83
CA PHE A 246 5.24 -3.14 -11.06
C PHE A 246 6.55 -2.47 -11.50
N SER A 247 6.51 -1.18 -11.85
CA SER A 247 7.66 -0.47 -12.45
C SER A 247 7.80 0.96 -11.93
N PHE A 248 8.92 1.20 -11.26
CA PHE A 248 9.34 2.44 -10.60
C PHE A 248 10.82 2.75 -10.96
N PRO A 249 11.18 2.85 -12.26
CA PRO A 249 12.56 2.86 -12.73
C PRO A 249 13.38 4.05 -12.23
N SER A 250 12.73 5.18 -11.96
CA SER A 250 13.36 6.41 -11.44
C SER A 250 13.43 6.50 -9.91
N LEU A 251 12.96 5.48 -9.19
CA LEU A 251 12.86 5.48 -7.73
C LEU A 251 14.25 5.49 -7.09
N LYS A 252 14.57 6.58 -6.37
CA LYS A 252 15.87 6.79 -5.71
C LYS A 252 15.76 6.64 -4.21
N ASN A 253 14.65 7.10 -3.63
CA ASN A 253 14.45 7.21 -2.19
C ASN A 253 13.22 6.43 -1.73
N LEU A 254 13.41 5.60 -0.71
CA LEU A 254 12.36 4.94 0.06
C LEU A 254 12.49 5.31 1.54
N THR A 255 11.36 5.48 2.23
CA THR A 255 11.26 5.64 3.69
C THR A 255 10.08 4.83 4.25
N GLY A 256 10.14 4.43 5.52
CA GLY A 256 9.26 3.42 6.12
C GLY A 256 9.74 1.98 5.84
N THR A 257 8.87 1.13 5.30
CA THR A 257 9.15 -0.20 4.75
C THR A 257 8.58 -0.36 3.33
N PHE A 258 9.04 -1.37 2.60
CA PHE A 258 8.62 -1.66 1.23
C PHE A 258 8.13 -3.11 1.11
N SER A 259 6.82 -3.30 0.90
CA SER A 259 6.12 -4.59 0.94
C SER A 259 5.41 -4.89 -0.40
N VAL A 260 5.79 -5.99 -1.08
CA VAL A 260 5.15 -6.43 -2.34
C VAL A 260 4.79 -7.92 -2.28
N TYR A 261 3.51 -8.24 -2.46
CA TYR A 261 2.98 -9.59 -2.27
C TYR A 261 2.03 -10.04 -3.39
N GLY A 262 2.00 -11.36 -3.63
CA GLY A 262 1.06 -12.04 -4.53
C GLY A 262 1.73 -12.65 -5.76
N PRO A 263 0.97 -12.98 -6.82
CA PRO A 263 1.57 -13.37 -8.10
C PRO A 263 2.26 -12.15 -8.71
N ILE A 264 3.60 -12.15 -8.77
CA ILE A 264 4.40 -11.04 -9.30
C ILE A 264 5.06 -11.51 -10.60
N LYS A 265 4.84 -10.77 -11.69
CA LYS A 265 5.48 -11.01 -12.99
C LYS A 265 6.81 -10.28 -13.12
N SER A 266 6.88 -9.06 -12.58
CA SER A 266 8.09 -8.23 -12.63
C SER A 266 8.04 -7.12 -11.59
N LEU A 267 9.18 -6.85 -10.95
CA LEU A 267 9.41 -5.63 -10.18
C LEU A 267 10.64 -4.91 -10.75
N ASP A 268 10.44 -3.67 -11.20
CA ASP A 268 11.49 -2.77 -11.66
C ASP A 268 11.64 -1.59 -10.69
N VAL A 269 12.83 -1.47 -10.11
CA VAL A 269 13.28 -0.40 -9.21
C VAL A 269 14.70 0.04 -9.60
N SER A 270 14.94 0.20 -10.91
CA SER A 270 16.28 0.24 -11.50
C SER A 270 17.22 1.38 -11.01
N SER A 271 16.69 2.46 -10.44
CA SER A 271 17.49 3.56 -9.84
C SER A 271 17.77 3.41 -8.34
N LEU A 272 17.20 2.39 -7.67
CA LEU A 272 17.29 2.23 -6.22
C LEU A 272 18.67 1.67 -5.81
N GLN A 273 19.67 2.55 -5.73
CA GLN A 273 21.04 2.20 -5.36
C GLN A 273 21.27 2.09 -3.85
N SER A 274 20.37 2.60 -3.02
CA SER A 274 20.43 2.43 -1.57
C SER A 274 19.04 2.29 -0.99
N SER A 275 18.91 1.45 0.04
CA SER A 275 17.70 1.29 0.83
C SER A 275 18.06 1.33 2.31
N THR A 276 17.60 2.38 3.02
CA THR A 276 17.60 2.42 4.48
C THR A 276 16.40 1.68 5.07
N VAL A 277 15.39 1.39 4.25
CA VAL A 277 14.14 0.75 4.66
C VAL A 277 14.28 -0.76 4.80
N TYR A 278 13.39 -1.34 5.60
CA TYR A 278 13.16 -2.77 5.60
C TYR A 278 12.30 -3.16 4.40
N MET A 279 12.66 -4.23 3.70
CA MET A 279 12.00 -4.66 2.46
C MET A 279 11.43 -6.08 2.59
N ARG A 280 10.21 -6.31 2.12
CA ARG A 280 9.57 -7.62 2.02
C ARG A 280 9.03 -7.85 0.60
N LEU A 281 9.37 -9.00 0.01
CA LEU A 281 8.77 -9.45 -1.24
C LEU A 281 8.37 -10.93 -1.11
N GLY A 282 7.09 -11.22 -1.31
CA GLY A 282 6.54 -12.57 -1.22
C GLY A 282 5.77 -12.94 -2.49
N THR A 283 6.28 -13.88 -3.29
CA THR A 283 5.68 -14.20 -4.59
C THR A 283 5.11 -15.60 -4.74
N THR A 284 3.96 -15.70 -5.42
CA THR A 284 3.30 -16.96 -5.81
C THR A 284 3.39 -17.22 -7.32
N SER A 285 4.34 -16.60 -8.01
CA SER A 285 4.61 -16.82 -9.44
C SER A 285 6.11 -16.79 -9.69
N PRO A 286 6.64 -17.58 -10.66
CA PRO A 286 8.08 -17.61 -10.93
C PRO A 286 8.63 -16.22 -11.25
N LEU A 287 9.55 -15.75 -10.40
CA LEU A 287 10.12 -14.40 -10.46
C LEU A 287 11.65 -14.44 -10.55
N ASN A 288 12.19 -13.71 -11.52
CA ASN A 288 13.59 -13.33 -11.57
C ASN A 288 13.74 -11.92 -11.00
N LEU A 289 14.58 -11.77 -9.97
CA LEU A 289 14.78 -10.51 -9.25
C LEU A 289 16.25 -10.09 -9.32
N THR A 290 16.50 -8.87 -9.79
CA THR A 290 17.83 -8.24 -9.75
C THR A 290 17.67 -6.86 -9.11
N LEU A 291 18.37 -6.64 -8.00
CA LEU A 291 18.29 -5.40 -7.23
C LEU A 291 19.62 -4.64 -7.33
N PRO A 292 19.66 -3.41 -7.91
CA PRO A 292 20.89 -2.64 -8.14
C PRO A 292 21.45 -1.97 -6.86
N LEU A 293 21.07 -2.47 -5.69
CA LEU A 293 21.42 -1.95 -4.39
C LEU A 293 22.93 -2.05 -4.14
N ARG A 294 23.52 -0.95 -3.66
CA ARG A 294 24.88 -0.89 -3.09
C ARG A 294 24.88 -1.02 -1.57
N LYS A 295 23.88 -0.42 -0.92
CA LYS A 295 23.64 -0.46 0.52
C LYS A 295 22.19 -0.82 0.83
N LEU A 296 21.95 -1.72 1.79
CA LEU A 296 20.63 -2.24 2.13
C LEU A 296 20.49 -2.51 3.63
N THR A 297 19.62 -1.82 4.36
CA THR A 297 19.34 -2.15 5.77
C THR A 297 18.90 -3.61 5.90
N SER A 298 17.75 -4.00 5.34
CA SER A 298 17.35 -5.41 5.34
C SER A 298 16.30 -5.75 4.29
N ILE A 299 16.35 -6.98 3.77
CA ILE A 299 15.33 -7.55 2.89
C ILE A 299 14.93 -8.97 3.33
N THR A 300 13.66 -9.31 3.15
CA THR A 300 13.14 -10.68 3.25
C THR A 300 12.40 -11.03 1.96
N LEU A 301 12.94 -12.00 1.21
CA LEU A 301 12.39 -12.52 -0.04
C LEU A 301 11.80 -13.92 0.23
N TYR A 302 10.60 -14.21 -0.26
CA TYR A 302 10.00 -15.54 -0.13
C TYR A 302 9.10 -15.96 -1.29
N GLY A 303 8.91 -17.27 -1.41
CA GLY A 303 8.01 -17.88 -2.40
C GLY A 303 8.72 -18.30 -3.69
N THR A 304 8.08 -18.14 -4.84
CA THR A 304 8.48 -18.77 -6.11
C THR A 304 9.59 -17.98 -6.84
N LEU A 305 10.82 -18.01 -6.31
CA LEU A 305 11.95 -17.21 -6.82
C LEU A 305 12.87 -18.07 -7.71
N GLU A 306 12.93 -17.76 -9.01
CA GLU A 306 13.81 -18.46 -9.98
C GLU A 306 15.26 -17.99 -9.87
N SER A 307 15.49 -16.69 -9.67
CA SER A 307 16.81 -16.15 -9.35
C SER A 307 16.72 -14.85 -8.56
N VAL A 308 17.70 -14.63 -7.68
CA VAL A 308 17.90 -13.38 -6.92
C VAL A 308 19.34 -12.92 -7.14
N LYS A 309 19.54 -11.65 -7.51
CA LYS A 309 20.86 -11.10 -7.80
C LYS A 309 21.07 -9.72 -7.17
N PHE A 310 22.20 -9.57 -6.48
CA PHE A 310 22.68 -8.33 -5.87
C PHE A 310 24.03 -7.93 -6.50
N PRO A 311 24.07 -7.46 -7.76
CA PRO A 311 25.31 -7.31 -8.53
C PRO A 311 26.24 -6.17 -8.05
N PHE A 312 25.75 -5.25 -7.20
CA PHE A 312 26.51 -4.06 -6.78
C PHE A 312 26.59 -3.88 -5.26
N LEU A 313 26.09 -4.85 -4.48
CA LEU A 313 25.97 -4.77 -3.03
C LEU A 313 27.35 -4.79 -2.35
N LYS A 314 27.52 -3.96 -1.32
CA LYS A 314 28.75 -3.83 -0.52
C LYS A 314 28.51 -3.68 0.99
N ASP A 315 27.27 -3.47 1.39
CA ASP A 315 26.91 -2.96 2.72
C ASP A 315 25.48 -3.39 3.03
N PHE A 316 25.27 -4.24 4.05
CA PHE A 316 23.94 -4.69 4.45
C PHE A 316 23.85 -5.08 5.92
N ASN A 317 22.65 -5.12 6.52
CA ASN A 317 22.47 -5.61 7.90
C ASN A 317 21.83 -7.02 7.94
N SER A 318 20.73 -7.27 7.23
CA SER A 318 20.07 -8.60 7.21
C SER A 318 19.42 -8.97 5.87
N ILE A 319 19.76 -10.13 5.28
CA ILE A 319 19.19 -10.62 4.01
C ILE A 319 18.64 -12.05 4.17
N GLY A 320 17.32 -12.21 4.11
CA GLY A 320 16.66 -13.52 4.11
C GLY A 320 16.07 -13.90 2.75
N ILE A 321 16.32 -15.12 2.28
CA ILE A 321 15.76 -15.69 1.04
C ILE A 321 15.13 -17.06 1.33
N HIS A 322 13.84 -17.21 1.03
CA HIS A 322 13.09 -18.45 1.28
C HIS A 322 12.36 -18.90 0.01
N SER A 323 13.08 -19.54 -0.91
CA SER A 323 12.52 -19.93 -2.21
C SER A 323 11.84 -21.30 -2.18
N THR A 324 10.75 -21.43 -2.95
CA THR A 324 10.11 -22.70 -3.30
C THR A 324 10.66 -23.30 -4.60
N LEU A 325 11.69 -22.69 -5.19
CA LEU A 325 12.46 -23.18 -6.34
C LEU A 325 13.97 -23.16 -6.03
N PRO A 326 14.81 -23.95 -6.72
CA PRO A 326 16.26 -23.82 -6.64
C PRO A 326 16.70 -22.43 -7.15
N VAL A 327 17.13 -21.57 -6.23
CA VAL A 327 17.51 -20.16 -6.48
C VAL A 327 19.04 -19.98 -6.48
N GLY A 328 19.79 -20.99 -6.05
CA GLY A 328 21.24 -21.02 -5.99
C GLY A 328 21.82 -20.61 -4.63
N CYS A 329 21.20 -21.03 -3.51
CA CYS A 329 21.56 -20.57 -2.17
C CYS A 329 23.05 -20.73 -1.83
N LYS A 330 23.72 -21.79 -2.32
CA LYS A 330 25.17 -21.95 -2.14
C LYS A 330 25.98 -20.78 -2.71
N SER A 331 25.63 -20.29 -3.90
CA SER A 331 26.32 -19.17 -4.55
C SER A 331 26.02 -17.84 -3.87
N PHE A 332 24.78 -17.67 -3.39
CA PHE A 332 24.39 -16.50 -2.59
C PHE A 332 25.18 -16.45 -1.27
N THR A 333 25.25 -17.55 -0.53
CA THR A 333 25.98 -17.61 0.76
C THR A 333 27.45 -17.27 0.60
N THR A 334 28.14 -17.77 -0.45
CA THR A 334 29.53 -17.38 -0.73
C THR A 334 29.65 -15.88 -1.03
N GLN A 335 28.76 -15.31 -1.85
CA GLN A 335 28.78 -13.87 -2.15
C GLN A 335 28.55 -13.01 -0.88
N MET A 336 27.63 -13.41 0.00
CA MET A 336 27.34 -12.66 1.21
C MET A 336 28.51 -12.73 2.19
N GLU A 337 29.10 -13.90 2.40
CA GLU A 337 30.26 -14.09 3.28
C GLU A 337 31.47 -13.24 2.87
N GLU A 338 31.77 -13.17 1.56
CA GLU A 338 32.83 -12.30 1.02
C GLU A 338 32.59 -10.80 1.33
N ILE A 339 31.33 -10.36 1.29
CA ILE A 339 30.96 -8.98 1.66
C ILE A 339 31.03 -8.80 3.18
N SER A 340 30.48 -9.73 3.96
CA SER A 340 30.47 -9.70 5.43
C SER A 340 31.86 -9.61 6.04
N GLN A 341 32.85 -10.32 5.49
CA GLN A 341 34.24 -10.27 5.94
C GLN A 341 34.92 -8.91 5.70
N SER A 342 34.34 -8.04 4.87
CA SER A 342 34.83 -6.68 4.62
C SER A 342 34.18 -5.58 5.48
N LEU A 343 33.23 -5.95 6.34
CA LEU A 343 32.44 -5.02 7.16
C LEU A 343 32.86 -5.03 8.64
N GLU A 344 32.88 -3.86 9.26
CA GLU A 344 33.28 -3.68 10.68
C GLU A 344 32.23 -4.17 11.69
N TYR A 345 31.06 -4.63 11.23
CA TYR A 345 29.93 -5.01 12.07
C TYR A 345 29.32 -6.34 11.62
N LYS A 346 28.67 -7.05 12.55
CA LYS A 346 28.04 -8.34 12.25
C LYS A 346 26.80 -8.15 11.36
N THR A 347 26.86 -8.70 10.16
CA THR A 347 25.71 -8.91 9.28
C THR A 347 24.96 -10.19 9.61
N ASP A 348 23.72 -10.29 9.15
CA ASP A 348 22.89 -11.50 9.16
C ASP A 348 22.51 -11.88 7.71
N TYR A 349 22.56 -13.16 7.36
CA TYR A 349 22.07 -13.64 6.07
C TYR A 349 21.60 -15.10 6.15
N GLN A 350 20.51 -15.42 5.45
CA GLN A 350 19.98 -16.78 5.37
C GLN A 350 19.37 -17.06 4.00
N CYS A 351 19.57 -18.27 3.49
CA CYS A 351 18.97 -18.74 2.24
C CYS A 351 18.51 -20.20 2.39
N SER A 352 17.27 -20.48 2.00
CA SER A 352 16.69 -21.83 1.98
C SER A 352 15.96 -22.08 0.67
N GLU A 353 16.23 -23.23 0.05
CA GLU A 353 15.64 -23.67 -1.22
C GLU A 353 15.29 -25.18 -1.18
N PRO A 354 14.46 -25.70 -2.12
CA PRO A 354 14.12 -27.12 -2.13
C PRO A 354 15.35 -28.00 -2.36
N GLY A 355 15.56 -28.99 -1.50
CA GLY A 355 16.69 -29.91 -1.60
C GLY A 355 18.01 -29.40 -1.03
N SER A 356 18.09 -28.16 -0.51
CA SER A 356 19.30 -27.66 0.18
C SER A 356 19.42 -28.17 1.62
N THR A 357 19.22 -29.48 1.83
CA THR A 357 19.62 -30.11 3.08
C THR A 357 21.14 -30.28 3.10
N PRO A 358 21.86 -29.84 4.16
CA PRO A 358 23.23 -30.29 4.35
C PRO A 358 23.20 -31.80 4.56
N SER A 359 24.07 -32.53 3.85
CA SER A 359 24.10 -33.99 3.92
C SER A 359 24.39 -34.45 5.35
N LEU A 360 23.43 -35.13 5.99
CA LEU A 360 23.47 -35.56 7.39
C LEU A 360 24.63 -36.52 7.74
N LEU A 361 25.38 -36.97 6.73
CA LEU A 361 26.60 -37.76 6.85
C LEU A 361 27.80 -36.98 7.40
N GLY A 362 27.80 -35.64 7.31
CA GLY A 362 28.94 -34.81 7.76
C GLY A 362 29.07 -34.65 9.28
N LEU A 363 28.01 -34.91 10.06
CA LEU A 363 27.95 -34.62 11.50
C LEU A 363 27.98 -35.86 12.41
N ILE A 364 27.97 -37.07 11.86
CA ILE A 364 27.96 -38.32 12.64
C ILE A 364 29.39 -38.81 12.96
N ALA A 365 30.40 -38.32 12.22
CA ALA A 365 31.79 -38.77 12.33
C ALA A 365 32.53 -38.38 13.63
N LEU A 366 31.95 -37.52 14.49
CA LEU A 366 32.62 -37.00 15.70
C LEU A 366 31.95 -37.38 17.04
N CYS A 367 30.82 -38.12 17.02
CA CYS A 367 30.06 -38.41 18.25
C CYS A 367 30.10 -39.89 18.70
N ILE A 368 30.80 -40.77 17.98
CA ILE A 368 30.85 -42.22 18.29
C ILE A 368 32.04 -42.60 19.21
N ILE A 369 32.98 -41.67 19.46
CA ILE A 369 34.12 -41.86 20.38
C ILE A 369 33.96 -40.94 21.61
N PRO A 370 32.92 -41.16 22.44
CA PRO A 370 33.26 -41.52 23.83
C PRO A 370 32.39 -42.64 24.44
N VAL A 371 31.31 -43.09 23.79
CA VAL A 371 30.29 -43.97 24.39
C VAL A 371 30.86 -45.34 24.81
N ILE A 372 31.79 -45.90 24.02
CA ILE A 372 32.39 -47.22 24.28
C ILE A 372 33.23 -47.22 25.57
N ALA A 373 33.89 -46.09 25.91
CA ALA A 373 34.72 -45.99 27.12
C ALA A 373 33.88 -46.03 28.40
N ILE A 374 32.69 -45.42 28.39
CA ILE A 374 31.77 -45.39 29.53
C ILE A 374 31.19 -46.79 29.80
N ALA A 375 30.83 -47.53 28.73
CA ALA A 375 30.35 -48.90 28.86
C ALA A 375 31.40 -49.85 29.47
N ALA A 376 32.67 -49.72 29.07
CA ALA A 376 33.77 -50.53 29.61
C ALA A 376 34.01 -50.25 31.11
N ALA A 377 33.99 -48.97 31.52
CA ALA A 377 34.15 -48.59 32.92
C ALA A 377 33.00 -49.10 33.81
N GLY A 378 31.75 -49.00 33.32
CA GLY A 378 30.57 -49.49 34.04
C GLY A 378 30.64 -51.00 34.34
N TYR A 379 30.97 -51.81 33.33
CA TYR A 379 31.05 -53.26 33.46
C TYR A 379 32.15 -53.73 34.45
N TYR A 380 33.28 -53.02 34.50
CA TYR A 380 34.36 -53.34 35.43
C TYR A 380 33.98 -53.05 36.90
N CYS A 381 33.28 -51.94 37.14
CA CYS A 381 32.83 -51.55 38.48
C CYS A 381 31.72 -52.45 39.03
N THR A 382 30.77 -52.91 38.18
CA THR A 382 29.71 -53.84 38.63
C THR A 382 30.25 -55.22 39.00
N ARG A 383 31.26 -55.72 38.27
CA ARG A 383 31.85 -57.03 38.57
C ARG A 383 32.55 -57.06 39.92
N LYS A 384 33.34 -56.02 40.25
CA LYS A 384 34.10 -56.00 41.53
C LYS A 384 33.19 -55.93 42.77
N LYS A 385 32.01 -55.30 42.67
CA LYS A 385 31.11 -55.13 43.83
C LYS A 385 30.25 -56.38 44.15
N HIS A 386 30.44 -57.49 43.45
CA HIS A 386 29.66 -58.73 43.65
C HIS A 386 30.44 -59.84 44.39
N GLU A 387 31.72 -59.59 44.73
CA GLU A 387 32.58 -60.51 45.48
C GLU A 387 32.68 -60.13 46.99
N ASP A 388 32.30 -58.90 47.36
CA ASP A 388 32.41 -58.34 48.73
C ASP A 388 31.07 -58.35 49.51
N THR A 389 30.14 -59.29 49.28
CA THR A 389 28.79 -59.26 49.90
C THR A 389 28.22 -60.64 50.26
N GLU A 390 29.07 -61.54 50.77
CA GLU A 390 28.69 -62.86 51.29
C GLU A 390 29.05 -63.04 52.79
N TYR A 391 29.23 -61.94 53.52
CA TYR A 391 29.45 -61.90 54.98
C TYR A 391 28.68 -60.72 55.61
N GLU A 392 28.49 -60.76 56.93
CA GLU A 392 27.69 -59.82 57.75
C GLU A 392 26.14 -59.94 57.61
N GLU A 393 25.59 -61.16 57.69
CA GLU A 393 24.19 -61.38 58.12
C GLU A 393 24.14 -61.72 59.63
N GLU A 394 24.17 -60.71 60.50
CA GLU A 394 23.71 -60.88 61.90
C GLU A 394 23.26 -59.56 62.56
N LYS A 395 22.43 -59.67 63.61
CA LYS A 395 22.12 -58.65 64.64
C LYS A 395 21.26 -57.42 64.25
N ALA A 396 19.98 -57.72 63.97
CA ALA A 396 18.85 -57.44 64.87
C ALA A 396 18.64 -56.06 65.54
N VAL A 397 17.40 -55.54 65.38
CA VAL A 397 16.54 -54.88 66.43
C VAL A 397 17.01 -53.49 66.92
N GLU A 398 16.20 -52.41 66.93
CA GLU A 398 14.85 -52.29 67.52
C GLU A 398 13.97 -51.19 66.85
N ARG A 399 12.74 -50.96 67.34
CA ARG A 399 11.76 -49.96 66.86
C ARG A 399 11.27 -49.10 68.04
N PRO A 400 10.95 -47.79 67.87
CA PRO A 400 9.54 -47.42 68.07
C PRO A 400 8.99 -46.17 67.33
N LEU A 401 7.66 -46.19 67.13
CA LEU A 401 6.68 -45.08 67.06
C LEU A 401 6.69 -44.02 65.92
N SER A 402 5.60 -43.23 65.95
CA SER A 402 4.98 -42.33 64.93
C SER A 402 4.73 -40.93 65.58
N PRO A 403 3.81 -39.98 65.20
CA PRO A 403 2.80 -39.95 64.12
C PRO A 403 2.49 -38.58 63.38
N ILE A 404 1.63 -38.67 62.34
CA ILE A 404 0.57 -37.72 61.87
C ILE A 404 0.88 -36.22 61.55
N LYS A 405 0.57 -35.81 60.30
CA LYS A 405 -0.40 -34.74 59.86
C LYS A 405 -0.44 -34.74 58.32
N GLU A 406 -1.56 -34.91 57.61
CA GLU A 406 -2.79 -34.07 57.46
C GLU A 406 -2.59 -32.73 56.73
N GLY A 407 -3.41 -32.52 55.68
CA GLY A 407 -3.48 -31.29 54.87
C GLY A 407 -3.98 -31.57 53.44
N ALA A 408 -5.25 -31.26 53.16
CA ALA A 408 -5.89 -31.44 51.84
C ALA A 408 -6.95 -30.33 51.58
N ASN A 409 -7.53 -30.31 50.36
CA ASN A 409 -8.42 -29.28 49.77
C ASN A 409 -7.65 -28.04 49.21
N GLU A 410 -8.16 -27.26 48.25
CA GLU A 410 -9.54 -27.17 47.72
C GLU A 410 -9.62 -26.85 46.19
N LYS A 411 -10.83 -26.77 45.61
CA LYS A 411 -11.11 -26.46 44.18
C LYS A 411 -11.82 -25.11 43.97
N VAL A 412 -11.42 -24.34 42.95
CA VAL A 412 -12.21 -23.30 42.23
C VAL A 412 -11.72 -23.28 40.76
N VAL A 413 -12.48 -23.32 39.65
CA VAL A 413 -13.93 -23.31 39.30
C VAL A 413 -14.56 -21.94 38.95
N GLY A 414 -14.47 -21.56 37.67
CA GLY A 414 -15.15 -20.42 36.99
C GLY A 414 -14.24 -19.87 35.86
N GLN A 415 -14.58 -19.81 34.57
CA GLN A 415 -15.74 -19.26 33.83
C GLN A 415 -15.86 -17.73 33.84
N GLY A 416 -16.11 -17.17 32.65
CA GLY A 416 -16.11 -15.76 32.28
C GLY A 416 -15.96 -15.62 30.77
#